data_AF-A0A9E2PPQ0-F1
#
_entry.id   AF-A0A9E2PPQ0-F1
#
_cell.length_a   1.000
_cell.length_b   1.000
_cell.length_c   1.000
_cell.angle_alpha   90.00
_cell.angle_beta   90.00
_cell.angle_gamma   90.00
#
_symmetry.space_group_name_H-M   'P 1'
#
loop_
_entity.id
_entity.type
_entity.pdbx_description
1 polymer ?
#
loop_
_entity_poly.entity_id
_entity_poly.type
_entity_poly.pdbx_seq_one_letter_code
_entity_poly.pdbx_strand_id
1 'polypeptide(L)'
;MNMKAMFLSSIVFVLAVCSAQAQVIDPIRDYADRYGLQDQSEIIRLDADINGNGEDEIFLSREGLVNGKAGNIWIVYVTAHGGYEKLDKPITFRRDAFVVDQHPALGRKALLTYRPSGGGKAKLVALRLENNKVKEEVCEEVEQEGEQSDFVQRTLSAKLRADDIKTVRATRTPSK
;
A
#
# COMPACT_ATOMS: atom_id res chain seq x y z
N MET A 1 2.92 -67.15 -25.66
CA MET A 1 2.01 -67.04 -24.50
C MET A 1 2.49 -65.87 -23.66
N ASN A 2 1.56 -64.97 -23.30
CA ASN A 2 1.71 -63.78 -22.44
C ASN A 2 2.56 -62.60 -22.94
N MET A 3 1.89 -61.49 -23.29
CA MET A 3 2.05 -60.24 -22.53
C MET A 3 0.94 -59.25 -22.88
N LYS A 4 0.01 -59.10 -21.92
CA LYS A 4 -0.87 -57.94 -21.78
C LYS A 4 0.04 -56.74 -21.47
N ALA A 5 0.00 -55.68 -22.26
CA ALA A 5 0.54 -54.38 -21.87
C ALA A 5 -0.58 -53.35 -21.97
N MET A 6 -1.14 -53.11 -20.79
CA MET A 6 -2.24 -52.21 -20.46
C MET A 6 -1.74 -50.77 -20.63
N PHE A 7 -2.27 -50.03 -21.61
CA PHE A 7 -2.02 -48.59 -21.73
C PHE A 7 -2.80 -47.88 -20.63
N LEU A 8 -2.11 -47.61 -19.52
CA LEU A 8 -2.62 -46.82 -18.41
C LEU A 8 -2.59 -45.34 -18.83
N SER A 9 -3.78 -44.80 -19.12
CA SER A 9 -4.01 -43.38 -19.35
C SER A 9 -3.78 -42.60 -18.05
N SER A 10 -2.64 -41.94 -17.92
CA SER A 10 -2.35 -41.05 -16.79
C SER A 10 -3.07 -39.72 -16.98
N ILE A 11 -4.27 -39.61 -16.38
CA ILE A 11 -4.97 -38.34 -16.20
C ILE A 11 -4.16 -37.51 -15.18
N VAL A 12 -3.37 -36.56 -15.67
CA VAL A 12 -2.72 -35.55 -14.84
C VAL A 12 -3.80 -34.56 -14.40
N PHE A 13 -4.34 -34.77 -13.22
CA PHE A 13 -5.29 -33.86 -12.58
C PHE A 13 -4.48 -32.68 -12.01
N VAL A 14 -4.32 -31.62 -12.80
CA VAL A 14 -3.76 -30.35 -12.33
C VAL A 14 -4.78 -29.71 -11.38
N LEU A 15 -4.62 -29.96 -10.08
CA LEU A 15 -5.30 -29.21 -9.03
C LEU A 15 -4.80 -27.76 -9.10
N ALA A 16 -5.50 -26.92 -9.83
CA ALA A 16 -5.40 -25.48 -9.69
C ALA A 16 -5.91 -25.12 -8.29
N VAL A 17 -4.99 -25.05 -7.33
CA VAL A 17 -5.26 -24.46 -6.02
C VAL A 17 -5.48 -22.97 -6.28
N CYS A 18 -6.72 -22.58 -6.52
CA CYS A 18 -7.13 -21.18 -6.46
C CYS A 18 -6.97 -20.74 -5.01
N SER A 19 -5.84 -20.11 -4.70
CA SER A 19 -5.65 -19.38 -3.45
C SER A 19 -6.62 -18.20 -3.45
N ALA A 20 -7.84 -18.42 -2.98
CA ALA A 20 -8.77 -17.35 -2.70
C ALA A 20 -8.20 -16.53 -1.55
N GLN A 21 -7.60 -15.36 -1.86
CA GLN A 21 -7.23 -14.41 -0.83
C GLN A 21 -8.49 -14.00 -0.07
N ALA A 22 -8.40 -13.97 1.25
CA ALA A 22 -9.52 -13.68 2.12
C ALA A 22 -10.00 -12.25 1.87
N GLN A 23 -11.24 -12.13 1.40
CA GLN A 23 -11.87 -10.84 1.15
C GLN A 23 -12.21 -10.16 2.47
N VAL A 24 -11.83 -8.89 2.59
CA VAL A 24 -12.10 -8.02 3.74
C VAL A 24 -13.28 -7.13 3.40
N ILE A 25 -14.36 -7.21 4.19
CA ILE A 25 -15.54 -6.34 4.00
C ILE A 25 -15.34 -4.97 4.67
N ASP A 26 -14.73 -4.96 5.85
CA ASP A 26 -14.49 -3.75 6.64
C ASP A 26 -12.99 -3.63 6.99
N PRO A 27 -12.23 -2.84 6.21
CA PRO A 27 -10.81 -2.59 6.45
C PRO A 27 -10.50 -2.01 7.82
N ILE A 28 -11.35 -1.12 8.35
CA ILE A 28 -11.14 -0.48 9.65
C ILE A 28 -11.23 -1.53 10.74
N ARG A 29 -12.23 -2.42 10.66
CA ARG A 29 -12.38 -3.52 11.60
C ARG A 29 -11.25 -4.54 11.50
N ASP A 30 -10.89 -5.01 10.29
CA ASP A 30 -9.76 -5.93 10.11
C ASP A 30 -8.46 -5.35 10.69
N TYR A 31 -8.21 -4.05 10.46
CA TYR A 31 -7.07 -3.34 11.02
C TYR A 31 -7.12 -3.25 12.55
N ALA A 32 -8.27 -2.87 13.11
CA ALA A 32 -8.46 -2.76 14.55
C ALA A 32 -8.25 -4.10 15.27
N ASP A 33 -8.82 -5.18 14.72
CA ASP A 33 -8.69 -6.53 15.26
C ASP A 33 -7.23 -7.00 15.19
N ARG A 34 -6.53 -6.76 14.06
CA ARG A 34 -5.11 -7.10 13.89
C ARG A 34 -4.20 -6.44 14.93
N TYR A 35 -4.48 -5.19 15.28
CA TYR A 35 -3.63 -4.41 16.18
C TYR A 35 -4.15 -4.31 17.61
N GLY A 36 -5.20 -5.08 17.94
CA GLY A 36 -5.80 -5.10 19.27
C GLY A 36 -6.32 -3.73 19.72
N LEU A 37 -6.82 -2.92 18.79
CA LEU A 37 -7.31 -1.58 19.09
C LEU A 37 -8.62 -1.67 19.89
N GLN A 38 -8.73 -0.82 20.91
CA GLN A 38 -9.96 -0.66 21.68
C GLN A 38 -10.97 0.20 20.90
N ASP A 39 -12.23 0.13 21.29
CA ASP A 39 -13.24 1.04 20.75
C ASP A 39 -12.84 2.50 20.91
N GLN A 40 -13.17 3.31 19.91
CA GLN A 40 -12.79 4.73 19.84
C GLN A 40 -11.30 5.00 19.65
N SER A 41 -10.44 3.97 19.52
CA SER A 41 -9.03 4.18 19.16
C SER A 41 -8.92 4.93 17.83
N GLU A 42 -8.01 5.89 17.77
CA GLU A 42 -7.75 6.67 16.56
C GLU A 42 -6.94 5.87 15.54
N ILE A 43 -7.43 5.86 14.31
CA ILE A 43 -6.79 5.26 13.15
C ILE A 43 -6.58 6.38 12.14
N ILE A 44 -5.36 6.48 11.63
CA ILE A 44 -4.99 7.41 10.57
C ILE A 44 -5.36 6.73 9.24
N ARG A 45 -6.19 7.38 8.44
CA ARG A 45 -6.72 6.86 7.18
C ARG A 45 -6.37 7.79 6.03
N LEU A 46 -5.88 7.20 4.94
CA LEU A 46 -5.76 7.85 3.64
C LEU A 46 -6.56 7.02 2.63
N ASP A 47 -7.41 7.69 1.86
CA ASP A 47 -8.10 7.11 0.70
C ASP A 47 -7.41 7.67 -0.55
N ALA A 48 -6.83 6.81 -1.37
CA ALA A 48 -6.15 7.25 -2.59
C ALA A 48 -6.06 6.15 -3.64
N ASP A 49 -6.48 6.44 -4.86
CA ASP A 49 -6.20 5.64 -6.04
C ASP A 49 -4.72 5.80 -6.47
N ILE A 50 -3.88 4.82 -6.17
CA ILE A 50 -2.45 4.80 -6.55
C ILE A 50 -2.17 3.93 -7.78
N ASN A 51 -3.16 3.15 -8.22
CA ASN A 51 -3.01 2.20 -9.32
C ASN A 51 -3.60 2.73 -10.66
N GLY A 52 -4.41 3.79 -10.60
CA GLY A 52 -5.04 4.47 -11.73
C GLY A 52 -6.34 3.85 -12.23
N ASN A 53 -7.00 2.97 -11.47
CA ASN A 53 -8.25 2.30 -11.87
C ASN A 53 -9.51 3.13 -11.55
N GLY A 54 -9.36 4.28 -10.88
CA GLY A 54 -10.47 5.16 -10.49
C GLY A 54 -11.19 4.74 -9.20
N GLU A 55 -10.72 3.71 -8.50
CA GLU A 55 -11.19 3.29 -7.19
C GLU A 55 -10.11 3.53 -6.14
N ASP A 56 -10.44 4.18 -5.03
CA ASP A 56 -9.45 4.46 -4.00
C ASP A 56 -9.02 3.18 -3.26
N GLU A 57 -7.72 3.04 -3.05
CA GLU A 57 -7.21 2.15 -2.01
C GLU A 57 -7.29 2.80 -0.63
N ILE A 58 -7.47 1.97 0.39
CA ILE A 58 -7.53 2.42 1.78
C ILE A 58 -6.19 2.10 2.47
N PHE A 59 -5.53 3.14 2.96
CA PHE A 59 -4.30 3.07 3.72
C PHE A 59 -4.60 3.36 5.18
N LEU A 60 -4.29 2.41 6.06
CA LEU A 60 -4.53 2.54 7.50
C LEU A 60 -3.21 2.50 8.28
N SER A 61 -3.07 3.44 9.20
CA SER A 61 -1.96 3.53 10.16
C SER A 61 -2.46 3.98 11.53
N ARG A 62 -1.55 4.15 12.49
CA ARG A 62 -1.84 4.74 13.80
C ARG A 62 -0.64 5.50 14.30
N GLU A 63 -0.86 6.39 15.27
CA GLU A 63 0.23 7.08 15.95
C GLU A 63 1.22 6.08 16.55
N GLY A 64 2.52 6.39 16.40
CA GLY A 64 3.61 5.52 16.87
C GLY A 64 3.88 4.27 16.04
N LEU A 65 3.05 3.93 15.03
CA LEU A 65 3.34 2.82 14.12
C LEU A 65 4.27 3.29 13.00
N VAL A 66 5.57 3.33 13.31
CA VAL A 66 6.62 3.88 12.45
C VAL A 66 7.76 2.89 12.21
N ASN A 67 8.46 3.00 11.09
CA ASN A 67 9.65 2.18 10.81
C ASN A 67 11.00 2.90 11.08
N GLY A 68 10.97 3.95 11.92
CA GLY A 68 12.12 4.79 12.21
C GLY A 68 12.36 5.82 11.09
N LYS A 69 13.02 5.42 9.99
CA LYS A 69 13.55 6.36 8.98
C LYS A 69 12.60 6.72 7.84
N ALA A 70 11.70 5.83 7.43
CA ALA A 70 10.84 6.03 6.26
C ALA A 70 9.40 6.43 6.62
N GLY A 71 9.10 6.67 7.90
CA GLY A 71 7.83 7.23 8.37
C GLY A 71 6.86 6.19 8.93
N ASN A 72 5.57 6.43 8.70
CA ASN A 72 4.48 5.59 9.18
C ASN A 72 4.42 4.29 8.38
N ILE A 73 4.11 3.18 9.06
CA ILE A 73 3.79 1.91 8.42
C ILE A 73 2.30 1.93 8.08
N TRP A 74 1.98 1.67 6.82
CA TRP A 74 0.62 1.68 6.30
C TRP A 74 0.22 0.27 5.87
N ILE A 75 -0.91 -0.21 6.40
CA ILE A 75 -1.59 -1.39 5.88
C ILE A 75 -2.52 -0.93 4.76
N VAL A 76 -2.45 -1.62 3.62
CA VAL A 76 -3.16 -1.21 2.41
C VAL A 76 -4.21 -2.24 2.06
N TYR A 77 -5.40 -1.74 1.75
CA TYR A 77 -6.56 -2.51 1.34
C TYR A 77 -6.96 -2.02 -0.05
N VAL A 78 -6.86 -2.93 -1.03
CA VAL A 78 -7.15 -2.67 -2.43
C VAL A 78 -8.59 -3.02 -2.72
N THR A 79 -9.31 -2.18 -3.45
CA THR A 79 -10.69 -2.48 -3.82
C THR A 79 -10.75 -3.73 -4.71
N ALA A 80 -11.67 -4.64 -4.39
CA ALA A 80 -11.90 -5.88 -5.10
C ALA A 80 -13.41 -6.19 -5.15
N HIS A 81 -13.84 -7.10 -6.04
CA HIS A 81 -15.27 -7.38 -6.27
C HIS A 81 -16.04 -7.77 -4.99
N GLY A 82 -16.75 -6.80 -4.40
CA GLY A 82 -17.57 -6.99 -3.20
C GLY A 82 -16.90 -6.63 -1.87
N GLY A 83 -15.71 -6.00 -1.88
CA GLY A 83 -14.98 -5.62 -0.68
C GLY A 83 -13.55 -5.18 -0.97
N TYR A 84 -12.62 -5.65 -0.15
CA TYR A 84 -11.21 -5.29 -0.25
C TYR A 84 -10.30 -6.51 -0.15
N GLU A 85 -9.14 -6.41 -0.76
CA GLU A 85 -8.03 -7.34 -0.57
C GLU A 85 -6.91 -6.62 0.19
N LYS A 86 -6.47 -7.23 1.29
CA LYS A 86 -5.35 -6.69 2.07
C LYS A 86 -4.03 -7.07 1.40
N LEU A 87 -3.13 -6.10 1.23
CA LEU A 87 -1.78 -6.38 0.77
C LEU A 87 -0.98 -7.16 1.81
N ASP A 88 -0.22 -8.16 1.34
CA ASP A 88 0.63 -9.00 2.19
C ASP A 88 1.71 -8.20 2.91
N LYS A 89 2.23 -7.16 2.25
CA LYS A 89 3.31 -6.31 2.76
C LYS A 89 2.81 -4.90 3.00
N PRO A 90 3.12 -4.32 4.17
CA PRO A 90 2.84 -2.92 4.42
C PRO A 90 3.73 -2.03 3.56
N ILE A 91 3.29 -0.78 3.38
CA ILE A 91 4.06 0.27 2.75
C ILE A 91 4.58 1.20 3.83
N THR A 92 5.71 1.87 3.62
CA THR A 92 6.15 2.95 4.50
C THR A 92 6.36 4.25 3.75
N PHE A 93 5.72 5.30 4.27
CA PHE A 93 5.95 6.68 3.89
C PHE A 93 5.52 7.60 5.04
N ARG A 94 6.05 8.82 5.04
CA ARG A 94 5.66 9.84 6.01
C ARG A 94 4.30 10.43 5.67
N ARG A 95 3.44 10.58 6.68
CA ARG A 95 2.11 11.20 6.53
C ARG A 95 2.14 12.65 6.02
N ASP A 96 3.26 13.34 6.18
CA ASP A 96 3.43 14.76 5.82
C ASP A 96 4.37 14.95 4.62
N ALA A 97 4.79 13.86 3.96
CA ALA A 97 5.73 13.93 2.83
C ALA A 97 5.40 12.88 1.75
N PHE A 98 4.21 13.00 1.16
CA PHE A 98 3.80 12.22 0.00
C PHE A 98 2.89 13.02 -0.94
N VAL A 99 2.77 12.57 -2.19
CA VAL A 99 1.77 13.05 -3.15
C VAL A 99 1.29 11.87 -3.99
N VAL A 100 0.01 11.86 -4.36
CA VAL A 100 -0.55 10.87 -5.28
C VAL A 100 -0.89 11.57 -6.58
N ASP A 101 -0.12 11.30 -7.63
CA ASP A 101 -0.30 11.94 -8.94
C ASP A 101 0.32 11.10 -10.05
N GLN A 102 0.05 11.47 -11.30
CA GLN A 102 0.74 10.92 -12.46
C GLN A 102 2.19 11.42 -12.48
N HIS A 103 3.15 10.49 -12.41
CA HIS A 103 4.55 10.84 -12.54
C HIS A 103 4.95 10.92 -14.02
N PRO A 104 5.48 12.05 -14.52
CA PRO A 104 5.76 12.24 -15.95
C PRO A 104 6.64 11.14 -16.55
N ALA A 105 7.68 10.72 -15.84
CA ALA A 105 8.58 9.66 -16.32
C ALA A 105 7.95 8.26 -16.30
N LEU A 106 6.94 8.02 -15.44
CA LEU A 106 6.27 6.72 -15.35
C LEU A 106 5.06 6.63 -16.27
N GLY A 107 4.55 7.78 -16.73
CA GLY A 107 3.34 7.88 -17.56
C GLY A 107 2.05 7.42 -16.85
N ARG A 108 2.08 7.19 -15.54
CA ARG A 108 0.96 6.64 -14.76
C ARG A 108 0.93 7.18 -13.33
N LYS A 109 -0.22 7.02 -12.68
CA LYS A 109 -0.46 7.41 -11.30
C LYS A 109 0.42 6.57 -10.35
N ALA A 110 0.92 7.22 -9.31
CA ALA A 110 1.74 6.60 -8.28
C ALA A 110 1.65 7.41 -6.98
N LEU A 111 1.94 6.76 -5.85
CA LEU A 111 2.26 7.47 -4.62
C LEU A 111 3.75 7.80 -4.62
N LEU A 112 4.07 9.09 -4.62
CA LEU A 112 5.43 9.60 -4.58
C LEU A 112 5.77 10.01 -3.16
N THR A 113 6.90 9.56 -2.63
CA THR A 113 7.36 9.91 -1.29
C THR A 113 8.88 10.10 -1.25
N TYR A 114 9.34 10.95 -0.34
CA TYR A 114 10.77 11.14 -0.11
C TYR A 114 11.26 10.26 1.04
N ARG A 115 12.38 9.58 0.79
CA ARG A 115 13.05 8.74 1.79
C ARG A 115 14.48 9.20 1.98
N PRO A 116 14.95 9.40 3.22
CA PRO A 116 16.36 9.70 3.47
C PRO A 116 17.27 8.58 2.90
N SER A 117 18.25 8.96 2.09
CA SER A 117 19.40 8.11 1.73
C SER A 117 20.64 8.68 2.42
N GLY A 118 21.44 7.85 3.10
CA GLY A 118 22.49 8.33 4.01
C GLY A 118 23.45 9.37 3.41
N GLY A 119 24.15 10.12 4.27
CA GLY A 119 25.11 11.14 3.83
C GLY A 119 24.46 12.45 3.36
N GLY A 120 23.33 12.83 3.97
CA GLY A 120 22.61 14.07 3.61
C GLY A 120 21.94 13.97 2.24
N LYS A 121 21.49 12.78 1.83
CA LYS A 121 20.78 12.61 0.55
C LYS A 121 19.32 12.22 0.82
N ALA A 122 18.48 12.39 -0.18
CA ALA A 122 17.10 11.91 -0.17
C ALA A 122 16.74 11.33 -1.54
N LYS A 123 15.90 10.30 -1.55
CA LYS A 123 15.40 9.68 -2.77
C LYS A 123 13.92 10.00 -2.92
N LEU A 124 13.53 10.42 -4.12
CA LEU A 124 12.14 10.37 -4.55
C LEU A 124 11.82 8.94 -4.96
N VAL A 125 10.87 8.33 -4.28
CA VAL A 125 10.44 6.94 -4.52
C VAL A 125 9.00 6.95 -4.97
N ALA A 126 8.72 6.34 -6.12
CA ALA A 126 7.38 6.02 -6.57
C ALA A 126 6.98 4.63 -6.07
N LEU A 127 5.83 4.56 -5.41
CA LEU A 127 5.16 3.35 -4.96
C LEU A 127 3.97 3.12 -5.88
N ARG A 128 3.96 1.96 -6.52
CA ARG A 128 2.95 1.57 -7.50
C ARG A 128 2.37 0.23 -7.13
N LEU A 129 1.06 0.07 -7.34
CA LEU A 129 0.41 -1.21 -7.16
C LEU A 129 0.36 -1.95 -8.51
N GLU A 130 0.93 -3.15 -8.56
CA GLU A 130 0.85 -4.04 -9.72
C GLU A 130 0.56 -5.46 -9.23
N ASN A 131 -0.54 -6.07 -9.71
CA ASN A 131 -0.95 -7.43 -9.35
C ASN A 131 -0.98 -7.65 -7.82
N ASN A 132 -1.63 -6.74 -7.09
CA ASN A 132 -1.71 -6.72 -5.62
C ASN A 132 -0.35 -6.75 -4.91
N LYS A 133 0.68 -6.19 -5.56
CA LYS A 133 2.01 -6.02 -4.98
C LYS A 133 2.48 -4.61 -5.18
N VAL A 134 3.11 -4.07 -4.14
CA VAL A 134 3.73 -2.75 -4.20
C VAL A 134 5.09 -2.91 -4.85
N LYS A 135 5.27 -2.21 -5.97
CA LYS A 135 6.56 -2.00 -6.60
C LYS A 135 7.08 -0.64 -6.20
N GLU A 136 8.33 -0.62 -5.76
CA GLU A 136 9.04 0.61 -5.44
C GLU A 136 10.03 0.91 -6.58
N GLU A 137 10.06 2.16 -7.00
CA GLU A 137 10.96 2.64 -8.05
C GLU A 137 11.58 3.96 -7.60
N VAL A 138 12.90 4.07 -7.66
CA VAL A 138 13.60 5.32 -7.35
C VAL A 138 13.55 6.19 -8.60
N CYS A 139 12.86 7.33 -8.49
CA CYS A 139 12.71 8.27 -9.60
C CYS A 139 13.86 9.27 -9.66
N GLU A 140 14.34 9.71 -8.50
CA GLU A 140 15.38 10.72 -8.38
C GLU A 140 16.16 10.56 -7.06
N GLU A 141 17.44 10.93 -7.05
CA GLU A 141 18.22 11.12 -5.83
C GLU A 141 18.68 12.58 -5.76
N VAL A 142 18.42 13.22 -4.62
CA VAL A 142 18.68 14.64 -4.37
C VAL A 142 19.70 14.73 -3.24
N GLU A 143 20.78 15.49 -3.44
CA GLU A 143 21.70 15.87 -2.36
C GLU A 143 21.07 17.00 -1.53
N GLN A 144 21.07 16.88 -0.20
CA GLN A 144 20.66 17.95 0.71
C GLN A 144 21.79 18.98 0.83
N GLU A 145 22.11 19.68 -0.25
CA GLU A 145 22.94 20.89 -0.16
C GLU A 145 22.05 22.09 0.14
N GLY A 146 21.71 22.33 1.42
CA GLY A 146 21.22 23.62 1.96
C GLY A 146 19.87 24.18 1.44
N GLU A 147 19.48 23.88 0.22
CA GLU A 147 18.27 24.22 -0.48
C GLU A 147 17.65 22.89 -0.92
N GLN A 148 16.51 22.55 -0.34
CA GLN A 148 15.66 21.52 -0.93
C GLN A 148 15.44 21.92 -2.40
N SER A 149 15.84 21.05 -3.34
CA SER A 149 15.68 21.29 -4.78
C SER A 149 14.35 21.98 -5.08
N ASP A 150 14.37 23.06 -5.88
CA ASP A 150 13.18 23.83 -6.27
C ASP A 150 12.05 22.94 -6.80
N PHE A 151 12.38 21.78 -7.38
CA PHE A 151 11.41 20.77 -7.80
C PHE A 151 10.79 20.02 -6.61
N VAL A 152 11.56 19.68 -5.58
CA VAL A 152 11.07 19.09 -4.32
C VAL A 152 10.15 20.06 -3.60
N GLN A 153 10.56 21.32 -3.47
CA GLN A 153 9.72 22.36 -2.88
C GLN A 153 8.48 22.58 -3.74
N ARG A 154 8.58 22.81 -5.05
CA ARG A 154 7.39 23.06 -5.90
C ARG A 154 6.43 21.86 -5.98
N THR A 155 6.95 20.64 -6.09
CA THR A 155 6.13 19.43 -6.24
C THR A 155 5.43 19.06 -4.94
N LEU A 156 6.07 19.25 -3.78
CA LEU A 156 5.46 18.96 -2.49
C LEU A 156 4.68 20.15 -1.92
N SER A 157 5.23 21.37 -1.90
CA SER A 157 4.52 22.53 -1.33
C SER A 157 3.26 22.93 -2.09
N ALA A 158 3.13 22.58 -3.37
CA ALA A 158 1.93 22.87 -4.16
C ALA A 158 0.84 21.78 -4.10
N LYS A 159 1.15 20.56 -3.62
CA LYS A 159 0.22 19.41 -3.71
C LYS A 159 0.24 18.44 -2.52
N LEU A 160 0.94 18.76 -1.43
CA LEU A 160 0.84 18.06 -0.15
C LEU A 160 -0.56 18.25 0.43
N ARG A 161 -1.48 17.32 0.16
CA ARG A 161 -2.75 17.27 0.88
C ARG A 161 -2.59 16.39 2.10
N ALA A 162 -1.91 16.92 3.12
CA ALA A 162 -2.11 16.40 4.47
C ALA A 162 -3.61 16.39 4.84
N ASP A 163 -4.40 17.26 4.22
CA ASP A 163 -5.85 17.34 4.36
C ASP A 163 -6.62 16.11 3.87
N ASP A 164 -6.03 15.27 3.00
CA ASP A 164 -6.67 14.03 2.54
C ASP A 164 -6.52 12.91 3.58
N ILE A 165 -5.63 13.09 4.57
CA ILE A 165 -5.52 12.20 5.72
C ILE A 165 -6.63 12.53 6.72
N LYS A 166 -7.40 11.50 7.07
CA LYS A 166 -8.50 11.57 8.03
C LYS A 166 -8.14 10.78 9.27
N THR A 167 -8.65 11.23 10.42
CA THR A 167 -8.71 10.38 11.62
C THR A 167 -10.07 9.71 11.67
N VAL A 168 -10.07 8.38 11.71
CA VAL A 168 -11.28 7.56 11.90
C VAL A 168 -11.17 6.80 13.23
N ARG A 169 -12.31 6.35 13.76
CA ARG A 169 -12.35 5.63 15.04
C ARG A 169 -12.62 4.15 14.80
N ALA A 170 -11.94 3.31 15.56
CA ALA A 170 -12.25 1.89 15.62
C ALA A 170 -13.66 1.69 16.21
N THR A 171 -14.46 0.86 15.55
CA THR A 171 -15.80 0.46 16.00
C THR A 171 -15.88 -1.07 16.05
N ARG A 172 -15.96 -1.66 17.24
CA ARG A 172 -16.39 -3.05 17.38
C ARG A 172 -17.90 -3.13 17.30
N THR A 173 -18.40 -4.08 16.52
CA THR A 173 -19.79 -4.53 16.70
C THR A 173 -19.86 -5.24 18.04
N PRO A 174 -20.81 -4.91 18.94
CA PRO A 174 -20.96 -5.64 20.19
C PRO A 174 -21.14 -7.12 19.87
N SER A 175 -20.33 -7.98 20.50
CA SER A 175 -20.54 -9.43 20.46
C SER A 175 -21.92 -9.70 21.05
N LYS A 176 -22.84 -10.19 20.23
CA LYS A 176 -24.11 -10.76 20.71
C LYS A 176 -23.85 -12.05 21.46
#